data_AF-A0A3D5KRD7-F1
#
_entry.id   AF-A0A3D5KRD7-F1
#
_cell.length_a   1.000
_cell.length_b   1.000
_cell.length_c   1.000
_cell.angle_alpha   90.00
_cell.angle_beta   90.00
_cell.angle_gamma   90.00
#
_symmetry.space_group_name_H-M   'P 1'
#
loop_
_entity.id
_entity.type
_entity.pdbx_description
1 polymer ?
#
loop_
_entity_poly.entity_id
_entity_poly.type
_entity_poly.pdbx_seq_one_letter_code
_entity_poly.pdbx_strand_id
1 'polypeptide(L)'
;MRKNSWQPPSPNELRVSLNNIQRRFVRSNLELLDVVLESLTRLQEKLKGQNPTAFFLWNISQVGKKNTYKRKDENALSDFVKMHFDYDLKGQNIVINREVEIKRSTGVKDGARTDIYIQAVNRENHEDHFSLVIETKGCWNPDLDTSMENQLKGKYLSKYKSVVGIYLVGWYYCKHLKAPAKHKNVSKVNKILDTQAQELSTDGLVFKGYILDCGI
;
A
#
# COMPACT_ATOMS: atom_id res chain seq x y z
N MET A 1 27.51 10.46 -13.06
CA MET A 1 27.24 11.73 -12.37
C MET A 1 25.88 12.26 -12.82
N ARG A 2 24.83 12.21 -11.98
CA ARG A 2 23.50 12.76 -12.28
C ARG A 2 23.34 14.12 -11.59
N LYS A 3 23.50 15.21 -12.34
CA LYS A 3 23.04 16.55 -11.98
C LYS A 3 21.86 16.88 -12.92
N ASN A 4 20.76 17.39 -12.38
CA ASN A 4 19.58 17.96 -13.08
C ASN A 4 18.29 17.12 -13.15
N SER A 5 17.79 16.62 -12.01
CA SER A 5 16.36 16.29 -11.86
C SER A 5 15.62 17.18 -10.86
N TRP A 6 16.27 18.25 -10.38
CA TRP A 6 15.64 19.19 -9.45
C TRP A 6 14.88 20.25 -10.23
N GLN A 7 13.56 20.27 -10.10
CA GLN A 7 12.72 21.39 -10.51
C GLN A 7 12.31 22.19 -9.26
N PRO A 8 12.71 23.47 -9.17
CA PRO A 8 12.34 24.31 -8.03
C PRO A 8 10.82 24.57 -8.04
N PRO A 9 10.17 24.60 -6.87
CA PRO A 9 8.76 24.92 -6.78
C PRO A 9 8.50 26.37 -7.21
N SER A 10 7.38 26.60 -7.88
CA SER A 10 6.96 27.95 -8.26
C SER A 10 6.57 28.79 -7.03
N PRO A 11 6.60 30.14 -7.12
CA PRO A 11 6.19 31.00 -6.01
C PRO A 11 4.77 30.73 -5.49
N ASN A 12 3.86 30.30 -6.38
CA ASN A 12 2.50 29.89 -5.98
C ASN A 12 2.49 28.56 -5.23
N GLU A 13 3.30 27.60 -5.66
CA GLU A 13 3.47 26.30 -4.98
C GLU A 13 4.06 26.47 -3.58
N LEU A 14 5.03 27.38 -3.43
CA LEU A 14 5.59 27.75 -2.13
C LEU A 14 4.54 28.40 -1.21
N ARG A 15 3.73 29.34 -1.72
CA ARG A 15 2.65 29.97 -0.91
C ARG A 15 1.58 28.97 -0.48
N VAL A 16 1.25 28.01 -1.34
CA VAL A 16 0.27 26.96 -1.05
C VAL A 16 0.78 25.97 0.00
N SER A 17 2.07 25.64 -0.04
CA SER A 17 2.74 24.79 0.95
C SER A 17 2.84 25.47 2.32
N LEU A 18 3.17 26.78 2.35
CA LEU A 18 3.31 27.56 3.58
C LEU A 18 1.99 27.78 4.32
N ASN A 19 0.85 27.78 3.62
CA ASN A 19 -0.47 28.01 4.22
C ASN A 19 -1.13 26.75 4.82
N ASN A 20 -0.56 25.57 4.61
CA ASN A 20 -1.06 24.34 5.22
C ASN A 20 0.10 23.32 5.28
N ILE A 21 0.71 23.18 6.46
CA ILE A 21 1.96 22.41 6.72
C ILE A 21 1.87 20.94 6.25
N GLN A 22 0.66 20.43 6.00
CA GLN A 22 0.42 19.06 5.52
C GLN A 22 0.21 18.93 3.99
N ARG A 23 0.37 19.98 3.18
CA ARG A 23 0.33 19.83 1.71
C ARG A 23 1.64 19.22 1.21
N ARG A 24 1.57 18.00 0.67
CA ARG A 24 2.72 17.39 -0.02
C ARG A 24 2.59 17.55 -1.52
N PHE A 25 3.61 18.16 -2.10
CA PHE A 25 3.70 18.34 -3.53
C PHE A 25 4.26 17.06 -4.16
N VAL A 26 3.52 16.41 -5.07
CA VAL A 26 3.94 15.18 -5.74
C VAL A 26 4.36 15.50 -7.18
N ARG A 27 5.64 15.34 -7.46
CA ARG A 27 6.35 15.67 -8.72
C ARG A 27 7.01 14.46 -9.37
N SER A 28 6.94 13.30 -8.74
CA SER A 28 7.48 12.07 -9.32
C SER A 28 6.78 10.84 -8.75
N ASN A 29 6.96 9.69 -9.41
CA ASN A 29 6.50 8.40 -8.88
C ASN A 29 7.14 8.06 -7.51
N LEU A 30 8.36 8.54 -7.24
CA LEU A 30 9.04 8.33 -5.96
C LEU A 30 8.44 9.19 -4.85
N GLU A 31 8.11 10.45 -5.14
CA GLU A 31 7.40 11.28 -4.16
C GLU A 31 5.99 10.71 -3.88
N LEU A 32 5.31 10.14 -4.90
CA LEU A 32 4.04 9.43 -4.69
C LEU A 32 4.22 8.18 -3.80
N LEU A 33 5.29 7.41 -4.02
CA LEU A 33 5.64 6.26 -3.18
C LEU A 33 5.80 6.66 -1.72
N ASP A 34 6.57 7.72 -1.44
CA ASP A 34 6.82 8.19 -0.08
C ASP A 34 5.51 8.60 0.61
N VAL A 35 4.65 9.33 -0.10
CA VAL A 35 3.31 9.72 0.41
C VAL A 35 2.44 8.50 0.75
N VAL A 36 2.44 7.48 -0.10
CA VAL A 36 1.68 6.24 0.11
C VAL A 36 2.24 5.44 1.28
N LEU A 37 3.57 5.32 1.41
CA LEU A 37 4.22 4.62 2.52
C LEU A 37 3.93 5.30 3.87
N GLU A 38 3.95 6.63 3.92
CA GLU A 38 3.58 7.36 5.13
C GLU A 38 2.10 7.19 5.49
N SER A 39 1.22 7.13 4.49
CA SER A 39 -0.19 6.83 4.71
C SER A 39 -0.37 5.41 5.28
N LEU A 40 0.40 4.43 4.81
CA LEU A 40 0.42 3.09 5.41
C LEU A 40 0.92 3.12 6.86
N THR A 41 1.92 3.95 7.19
CA THR A 41 2.38 4.15 8.58
C THR A 41 1.27 4.73 9.46
N ARG A 42 0.53 5.74 8.99
CA ARG A 42 -0.65 6.25 9.72
C ARG A 42 -1.76 5.21 9.85
N LEU A 43 -1.94 4.34 8.85
CA LEU A 43 -2.87 3.20 8.95
C LEU A 43 -2.41 2.22 10.04
N GLN A 44 -1.11 1.91 10.10
CA GLN A 44 -0.53 1.05 11.14
C GLN A 44 -0.80 1.60 12.55
N GLU A 45 -0.67 2.92 12.74
CA GLU A 45 -1.00 3.61 13.99
C GLU A 45 -2.49 3.49 14.32
N LYS A 46 -3.41 3.65 13.35
CA LYS A 46 -4.85 3.45 13.57
C LYS A 46 -5.20 2.01 13.96
N LEU A 47 -4.52 1.02 13.37
CA LEU A 47 -4.75 -0.39 13.67
C LEU A 47 -4.36 -0.75 15.10
N LYS A 48 -3.29 -0.16 15.65
CA LYS A 48 -2.68 -0.53 16.94
C LYS A 48 -2.78 0.53 18.03
N GLY A 49 -3.36 1.69 17.73
CA GLY A 49 -3.47 2.82 18.64
C GLY A 49 -4.50 2.62 19.75
N GLN A 50 -4.85 3.72 20.42
CA GLN A 50 -5.75 3.71 21.59
C GLN A 50 -7.15 3.16 21.28
N ASN A 51 -7.67 3.45 20.07
CA ASN A 51 -8.92 2.89 19.54
C ASN A 51 -8.57 1.96 18.37
N PRO A 52 -8.08 0.74 18.63
CA PRO A 52 -7.48 -0.10 17.60
C PRO A 52 -8.54 -0.53 16.59
N THR A 53 -8.35 -0.19 15.31
CA THR A 53 -9.29 -0.56 14.24
C THR A 53 -9.02 -1.94 13.65
N ALA A 54 -8.01 -2.67 14.15
CA ALA A 54 -7.63 -3.98 13.62
C ALA A 54 -8.78 -4.99 13.65
N PHE A 55 -9.73 -4.90 14.60
CA PHE A 55 -10.88 -5.81 14.67
C PHE A 55 -11.76 -5.79 13.42
N PHE A 56 -11.80 -4.71 12.62
CA PHE A 56 -12.55 -4.67 11.37
C PHE A 56 -12.02 -5.64 10.30
N LEU A 57 -10.76 -6.07 10.45
CA LEU A 57 -10.09 -7.06 9.61
C LEU A 57 -10.32 -8.50 10.09
N TRP A 58 -11.12 -8.70 11.14
CA TRP A 58 -11.44 -10.01 11.71
C TRP A 58 -12.93 -10.28 11.68
N ASN A 59 -13.28 -11.53 11.43
CA ASN A 59 -14.59 -12.11 11.69
C ASN A 59 -14.53 -12.74 13.08
N ILE A 60 -15.16 -12.08 14.05
CA ILE A 60 -15.26 -12.54 15.43
C ILE A 60 -16.68 -13.07 15.61
N SER A 61 -16.81 -14.35 15.95
CA SER A 61 -18.11 -14.97 16.22
C SER A 61 -18.08 -15.72 17.55
N GLN A 62 -19.24 -15.83 18.19
CA GLN A 62 -19.38 -16.57 19.43
C GLN A 62 -20.02 -17.92 19.14
N VAL A 63 -19.36 -19.00 19.56
CA VAL A 63 -19.91 -20.36 19.52
C VAL A 63 -19.99 -20.85 20.97
N GLY A 64 -21.20 -20.81 21.53
CA GLY A 64 -21.43 -21.06 22.95
C GLY A 64 -20.74 -20.02 23.84
N LYS A 65 -19.83 -20.45 24.73
CA LYS A 65 -19.05 -19.57 25.62
C LYS A 65 -17.68 -19.17 25.05
N LYS A 66 -17.33 -19.59 23.83
CA LYS A 66 -16.02 -19.35 23.22
C LYS A 66 -16.12 -18.42 22.02
N ASN A 67 -15.20 -17.49 21.93
CA ASN A 67 -15.01 -16.66 20.74
C ASN A 67 -14.16 -17.39 19.72
N THR A 68 -14.59 -17.36 18.46
CA THR A 68 -13.85 -17.80 17.28
C THR A 68 -13.35 -16.57 16.55
N TYR A 69 -12.07 -16.59 16.17
CA TYR A 69 -11.40 -15.48 15.50
C TYR A 69 -10.90 -15.96 14.14
N LYS A 70 -11.43 -15.36 13.07
CA LYS A 70 -11.01 -15.67 11.71
C LYS A 70 -10.61 -14.37 11.02
N ARG A 71 -9.39 -14.29 10.50
CA ARG A 71 -8.97 -13.19 9.62
C ARG A 71 -9.91 -13.07 8.41
N LYS A 72 -10.17 -11.85 7.96
CA LYS A 72 -10.79 -11.63 6.64
C LYS A 72 -9.81 -11.98 5.53
N ASP A 73 -10.32 -12.12 4.31
CA ASP A 73 -9.51 -12.46 3.15
C ASP A 73 -8.69 -11.26 2.64
N GLU A 74 -7.88 -11.51 1.61
CA GLU A 74 -6.98 -10.50 1.03
C GLU A 74 -7.77 -9.37 0.35
N ASN A 75 -8.95 -9.66 -0.21
CA ASN A 75 -9.82 -8.66 -0.83
C ASN A 75 -10.33 -7.66 0.21
N ALA A 76 -10.83 -8.15 1.34
CA ALA A 76 -11.31 -7.30 2.44
C ALA A 76 -10.19 -6.46 3.08
N LEU A 77 -8.98 -7.02 3.22
CA LEU A 77 -7.81 -6.25 3.63
C LEU A 77 -7.53 -5.12 2.64
N SER A 78 -7.52 -5.45 1.35
CA SER A 78 -7.26 -4.49 0.29
C SER A 78 -8.35 -3.41 0.22
N ASP A 79 -9.62 -3.74 0.50
CA ASP A 79 -10.73 -2.77 0.56
C ASP A 79 -10.56 -1.82 1.74
N PHE A 80 -10.14 -2.35 2.88
CA PHE A 80 -9.88 -1.54 4.08
C PHE A 80 -8.72 -0.56 3.86
N VAL A 81 -7.64 -1.02 3.22
CA VAL A 81 -6.49 -0.19 2.84
C VAL A 81 -6.90 0.89 1.84
N LYS A 82 -7.67 0.53 0.81
CA LYS A 82 -8.23 1.50 -0.15
C LYS A 82 -9.08 2.57 0.55
N MET A 83 -9.98 2.17 1.45
CA MET A 83 -10.82 3.10 2.20
C MET A 83 -9.99 4.07 3.03
N HIS A 84 -8.91 3.60 3.68
CA HIS A 84 -7.98 4.48 4.38
C HIS A 84 -7.30 5.46 3.43
N PHE A 85 -6.82 5.02 2.27
CA PHE A 85 -6.23 5.93 1.28
C PHE A 85 -7.23 6.96 0.74
N ASP A 86 -8.48 6.56 0.46
CA ASP A 86 -9.51 7.51 0.04
C ASP A 86 -9.73 8.59 1.12
N TYR A 87 -9.68 8.25 2.41
CA TYR A 87 -9.79 9.23 3.50
C TYR A 87 -8.52 10.07 3.70
N ASP A 88 -7.35 9.43 3.72
CA ASP A 88 -6.09 10.05 4.12
C ASP A 88 -5.46 10.87 2.99
N LEU A 89 -5.55 10.39 1.74
CA LEU A 89 -4.92 11.02 0.57
C LEU A 89 -5.83 11.97 -0.20
N LYS A 90 -7.16 11.77 -0.17
CA LYS A 90 -8.12 12.73 -0.78
C LYS A 90 -8.72 13.70 0.23
N GLY A 91 -8.68 13.37 1.52
CA GLY A 91 -9.26 14.16 2.60
C GLY A 91 -8.31 15.17 3.21
N GLN A 92 -8.40 15.34 4.54
CA GLN A 92 -7.88 16.49 5.30
C GLN A 92 -6.37 16.41 5.62
N ASN A 93 -5.73 15.25 5.47
CA ASN A 93 -4.38 15.01 6.02
C ASN A 93 -3.25 15.16 5.01
N ILE A 94 -3.52 15.05 3.70
CA ILE A 94 -2.55 15.33 2.65
C ILE A 94 -3.28 15.97 1.48
N VAL A 95 -2.99 17.25 1.22
CA VAL A 95 -3.38 17.87 -0.06
C VAL A 95 -2.26 17.58 -1.05
N ILE A 96 -2.50 16.63 -1.93
CA ILE A 96 -1.66 16.37 -3.09
C ILE A 96 -2.00 17.45 -4.12
N ASN A 97 -1.01 18.10 -4.76
CA ASN A 97 -1.26 19.06 -5.85
C ASN A 97 -1.75 18.41 -7.16
N ARG A 98 -2.30 17.21 -7.03
CA ARG A 98 -2.78 16.34 -8.08
C ARG A 98 -3.97 15.58 -7.53
N GLU A 99 -4.97 15.35 -8.36
CA GLU A 99 -6.10 14.52 -7.97
C GLU A 99 -5.65 13.08 -7.84
N VAL A 100 -6.09 12.41 -6.77
CA VAL A 100 -5.75 11.01 -6.54
C VAL A 100 -6.87 10.12 -7.04
N GLU A 101 -6.61 9.27 -8.02
CA GLU A 101 -7.53 8.21 -8.41
C GLU A 101 -7.09 6.88 -7.83
N ILE A 102 -8.02 6.15 -7.21
CA ILE A 102 -7.76 4.84 -6.62
C ILE A 102 -8.68 3.81 -7.25
N LYS A 103 -8.12 2.97 -8.13
CA LYS A 103 -8.86 1.97 -8.92
C LYS A 103 -8.54 0.55 -8.44
N ARG A 104 -9.50 -0.34 -8.67
CA ARG A 104 -9.35 -1.80 -8.52
C ARG A 104 -8.99 -2.44 -9.85
N SER A 105 -8.23 -3.52 -9.84
CA SER A 105 -8.10 -4.39 -11.00
C SER A 105 -9.40 -5.18 -11.23
N THR A 106 -9.93 -5.12 -12.45
CA THR A 106 -11.09 -5.94 -12.87
C THR A 106 -10.58 -7.25 -13.47
N GLY A 107 -10.31 -8.26 -12.64
CA GLY A 107 -10.00 -9.62 -13.08
C GLY A 107 -11.27 -10.46 -13.26
N VAL A 108 -11.56 -10.91 -14.49
CA VAL A 108 -12.76 -11.69 -14.85
C VAL A 108 -12.62 -13.19 -14.57
N LYS A 109 -11.44 -13.70 -14.17
CA LYS A 109 -11.22 -15.16 -14.11
C LYS A 109 -10.88 -15.81 -12.77
N ASP A 110 -10.36 -15.12 -11.74
CA ASP A 110 -9.83 -15.84 -10.55
C ASP A 110 -10.08 -15.18 -9.19
N GLY A 111 -11.16 -14.41 -8.99
CA GLY A 111 -11.54 -13.91 -7.65
C GLY A 111 -10.52 -13.01 -6.91
N ALA A 112 -9.36 -12.74 -7.50
CA ALA A 112 -8.26 -11.96 -6.93
C ALA A 112 -8.42 -10.49 -7.32
N ARG A 113 -9.10 -9.72 -6.47
CA ARG A 113 -9.21 -8.26 -6.54
C ARG A 113 -8.33 -7.66 -5.43
N THR A 114 -7.05 -8.00 -5.43
CA THR A 114 -6.11 -7.59 -4.37
C THR A 114 -5.31 -6.34 -4.71
N ASP A 115 -5.42 -5.84 -5.94
CA ASP A 115 -4.63 -4.71 -6.38
C ASP A 115 -5.30 -3.38 -6.10
N ILE A 116 -4.48 -2.41 -5.76
CA ILE A 116 -4.83 -1.01 -5.61
C ILE A 116 -3.95 -0.21 -6.57
N TYR A 117 -4.57 0.45 -7.53
CA TYR A 117 -3.86 1.35 -8.44
C TYR A 117 -4.10 2.79 -8.02
N ILE A 118 -3.04 3.52 -7.74
CA ILE A 118 -3.06 4.91 -7.29
C ILE A 118 -2.45 5.78 -8.38
N GLN A 119 -3.17 6.80 -8.82
CA GLN A 119 -2.66 7.82 -9.75
C GLN A 119 -2.71 9.19 -9.09
N ALA A 120 -1.67 10.00 -9.29
CA ALA A 120 -1.66 11.43 -9.02
C ALA A 120 -1.66 12.17 -10.37
N VAL A 121 -2.80 12.74 -10.75
CA VAL A 121 -3.00 13.42 -12.05
C VAL A 121 -2.97 14.94 -11.91
N ASN A 122 -2.30 15.64 -12.84
CA ASN A 122 -2.38 17.09 -12.92
C ASN A 122 -3.76 17.51 -13.46
N ARG A 123 -4.47 18.42 -12.77
CA ARG A 123 -5.82 18.87 -13.16
C ARG A 123 -5.85 19.58 -14.51
N GLU A 124 -4.76 20.24 -14.88
CA GLU A 124 -4.67 20.98 -16.15
C GLU A 124 -4.17 20.09 -17.29
N ASN A 125 -3.50 18.98 -16.97
CA ASN A 125 -2.97 18.03 -17.94
C ASN A 125 -3.03 16.59 -17.39
N HIS A 126 -4.10 15.87 -17.74
CA HIS A 126 -4.32 14.49 -17.32
C HIS A 126 -3.31 13.49 -17.91
N GLU A 127 -2.54 13.86 -18.95
CA GLU A 127 -1.50 12.99 -19.51
C GLU A 127 -0.26 12.93 -18.60
N ASP A 128 0.05 14.03 -17.91
CA ASP A 128 1.07 14.05 -16.88
C ASP A 128 0.49 13.47 -15.58
N HIS A 129 0.85 12.20 -15.32
CA HIS A 129 0.44 11.51 -14.12
C HIS A 129 1.56 10.64 -13.56
N PHE A 130 1.60 10.56 -12.23
CA PHE A 130 2.41 9.59 -11.51
C PHE A 130 1.52 8.46 -11.05
N SER A 131 2.06 7.25 -11.06
CA SER A 131 1.26 6.09 -10.72
C SER A 131 2.04 5.04 -9.95
N LEU A 132 1.31 4.33 -9.10
CA LEU A 132 1.83 3.28 -8.24
C LEU A 132 0.79 2.16 -8.14
N VAL A 133 1.26 0.92 -8.16
CA VAL A 133 0.42 -0.28 -7.93
C VAL A 133 0.75 -0.89 -6.57
N ILE A 134 -0.26 -1.31 -5.83
CA ILE A 134 -0.11 -2.08 -4.59
C ILE A 134 -0.74 -3.45 -4.81
N GLU A 135 0.04 -4.52 -4.66
CA GLU A 135 -0.47 -5.88 -4.57
C GLU A 135 -0.60 -6.26 -3.09
N THR A 136 -1.78 -6.71 -2.67
CA THR A 136 -2.07 -7.01 -1.27
C THR A 136 -2.13 -8.53 -1.05
N LYS A 137 -1.30 -9.06 -0.14
CA LYS A 137 -1.32 -10.47 0.27
C LYS A 137 -1.48 -10.63 1.77
N GLY A 138 -2.01 -11.77 2.18
CA GLY A 138 -2.05 -12.19 3.57
C GLY A 138 -0.78 -12.95 3.93
N CYS A 139 -0.33 -12.88 5.19
CA CYS A 139 0.82 -13.65 5.68
C CYS A 139 0.68 -15.18 5.56
N TRP A 140 -0.54 -15.66 5.28
CA TRP A 140 -0.87 -17.07 5.01
C TRP A 140 -0.78 -17.46 3.54
N ASN A 141 -0.49 -16.52 2.64
CA ASN A 141 -0.38 -16.81 1.22
C ASN A 141 0.80 -17.78 0.98
N PRO A 142 0.59 -18.91 0.26
CA PRO A 142 1.66 -19.89 0.03
C PRO A 142 2.79 -19.34 -0.86
N ASP A 143 2.45 -18.38 -1.71
CA ASP A 143 3.33 -17.76 -2.70
C ASP A 143 3.86 -16.41 -2.22
N LEU A 144 3.91 -16.18 -0.90
CA LEU A 144 4.36 -14.92 -0.33
C LEU A 144 5.76 -14.52 -0.81
N ASP A 145 6.63 -15.53 -0.98
CA ASP A 145 8.04 -15.38 -1.38
C ASP A 145 8.22 -15.21 -2.90
N THR A 146 7.18 -15.37 -3.73
CA THR A 146 7.30 -15.35 -5.20
C THR A 146 6.30 -14.41 -5.87
N SER A 147 5.23 -14.02 -5.17
CA SER A 147 4.16 -13.21 -5.75
C SER A 147 4.55 -11.77 -6.05
N MET A 148 5.60 -11.23 -5.41
CA MET A 148 6.13 -9.91 -5.76
C MET A 148 6.64 -9.89 -7.22
N GLU A 149 7.39 -10.92 -7.62
CA GLU A 149 7.85 -11.06 -9.00
C GLU A 149 6.71 -11.48 -9.93
N ASN A 150 6.01 -12.57 -9.60
CA ASN A 150 5.05 -13.18 -10.51
C ASN A 150 3.76 -12.36 -10.71
N GLN A 151 3.31 -11.63 -9.68
CA GLN A 151 2.05 -10.87 -9.74
C GLN A 151 2.33 -9.37 -9.91
N LEU A 152 3.07 -8.75 -8.98
CA LEU A 152 3.28 -7.31 -9.01
C LEU A 152 4.12 -6.86 -10.21
N LYS A 153 5.31 -7.44 -10.42
CA LYS A 153 6.15 -7.16 -11.61
C LYS A 153 5.52 -7.72 -12.89
N GLY A 154 5.19 -9.01 -12.89
CA GLY A 154 4.78 -9.75 -14.09
C GLY A 154 3.43 -9.34 -14.70
N LYS A 155 2.47 -8.82 -13.91
CA LYS A 155 1.11 -8.53 -14.41
C LYS A 155 0.78 -7.04 -14.51
N TYR A 156 1.27 -6.21 -13.59
CA TYR A 156 0.64 -4.91 -13.38
C TYR A 156 1.45 -3.71 -13.84
N LEU A 157 2.78 -3.77 -13.80
CA LEU A 157 3.60 -2.66 -14.30
C LEU A 157 3.42 -2.48 -15.81
N SER A 158 3.37 -3.57 -16.57
CA SER A 158 3.07 -3.51 -18.01
C SER A 158 1.64 -3.07 -18.30
N LYS A 159 0.66 -3.52 -17.49
CA LYS A 159 -0.76 -3.20 -17.67
C LYS A 159 -1.08 -1.73 -17.36
N TYR A 160 -0.51 -1.18 -16.30
CA TYR A 160 -0.79 0.18 -15.84
C TYR A 160 0.27 1.20 -16.24
N LYS A 161 1.31 0.77 -16.98
CA LYS A 161 2.48 1.60 -17.33
C LYS A 161 3.11 2.31 -16.12
N SER A 162 2.95 1.71 -14.93
CA SER A 162 3.60 2.20 -13.72
C SER A 162 5.00 1.62 -13.64
N VAL A 163 5.90 2.36 -13.02
CA VAL A 163 7.27 1.91 -12.72
C VAL A 163 7.48 1.69 -11.22
N VAL A 164 6.44 1.88 -10.40
CA VAL A 164 6.53 1.78 -8.95
C VAL A 164 5.49 0.84 -8.37
N GLY A 165 5.93 -0.08 -7.52
CA GLY A 165 5.09 -1.08 -6.89
C GLY A 165 5.30 -1.20 -5.38
N ILE A 166 4.23 -1.43 -4.63
CA ILE A 166 4.28 -1.87 -3.23
C ILE A 166 3.71 -3.28 -3.13
N TYR A 167 4.43 -4.17 -2.47
CA TYR A 167 3.93 -5.48 -2.07
C TYR A 167 3.55 -5.42 -0.60
N LEU A 168 2.25 -5.33 -0.33
CA LEU A 168 1.68 -5.13 0.99
C LEU A 168 1.27 -6.46 1.60
N VAL A 169 1.83 -6.80 2.76
CA VAL A 169 1.54 -8.03 3.49
C VAL A 169 0.77 -7.72 4.76
N GLY A 170 -0.49 -8.17 4.83
CA GLY A 170 -1.27 -8.16 6.07
C GLY A 170 -0.83 -9.26 7.02
N TRP A 171 -0.35 -8.87 8.20
CA TRP A 171 0.17 -9.77 9.22
C TRP A 171 -0.85 -9.99 10.34
N TYR A 172 -1.34 -11.21 10.51
CA TYR A 172 -2.45 -11.51 11.44
C TYR A 172 -2.02 -12.35 12.64
N TYR A 173 -0.72 -12.51 12.89
CA TYR A 173 -0.27 -13.39 13.97
C TYR A 173 -0.39 -12.72 15.32
N CYS A 174 -1.20 -13.32 16.16
CA CYS A 174 -1.45 -12.87 17.52
C CYS A 174 -1.88 -14.05 18.40
N LYS A 175 -2.24 -13.79 19.65
CA LYS A 175 -2.71 -14.82 20.59
C LYS A 175 -3.94 -15.61 20.09
N HIS A 176 -4.76 -15.00 19.23
CA HIS A 176 -5.99 -15.58 18.71
C HIS A 176 -5.81 -16.39 17.42
N LEU A 177 -4.72 -16.17 16.69
CA LEU A 177 -4.45 -16.87 15.44
C LEU A 177 -2.96 -17.21 15.34
N LYS A 178 -2.68 -18.51 15.36
CA LYS A 178 -1.32 -19.02 15.19
C LYS A 178 -0.86 -18.85 13.74
N ALA A 179 0.41 -18.55 13.60
CA ALA A 179 1.10 -18.49 12.32
C ALA A 179 1.13 -19.85 11.60
N PRO A 180 0.85 -19.94 10.27
CA PRO A 180 1.31 -21.05 9.46
C PRO A 180 2.83 -21.22 9.61
N ALA A 181 3.27 -22.49 9.56
CA ALA A 181 4.61 -22.88 9.98
C ALA A 181 5.75 -22.14 9.24
N LYS A 182 5.52 -21.75 7.98
CA LYS A 182 6.54 -21.18 7.08
C LYS A 182 6.93 -19.73 7.42
N HIS A 183 6.01 -18.93 7.97
CA HIS A 183 6.21 -17.47 8.09
C HIS A 183 6.20 -16.95 9.53
N LYS A 184 6.51 -17.71 10.59
CA LYS A 184 6.24 -17.25 11.98
C LYS A 184 6.92 -15.95 12.44
N ASN A 185 8.02 -15.53 11.82
CA ASN A 185 8.83 -14.40 12.26
C ASN A 185 8.68 -13.21 11.30
N VAL A 186 8.05 -12.13 11.78
CA VAL A 186 7.80 -10.93 10.99
C VAL A 186 9.08 -10.27 10.49
N SER A 187 10.14 -10.23 11.32
CA SER A 187 11.44 -9.67 10.92
C SER A 187 12.11 -10.48 9.82
N LYS A 188 11.95 -11.81 9.83
CA LYS A 188 12.46 -12.67 8.76
C LYS A 188 11.70 -12.41 7.46
N VAL A 189 10.37 -12.32 7.53
CA VAL A 189 9.54 -11.99 6.36
C VAL A 189 9.90 -10.61 5.83
N ASN A 190 10.07 -9.61 6.69
CA ASN A 190 10.47 -8.26 6.27
C ASN A 190 11.78 -8.27 5.49
N LYS A 191 12.80 -8.98 5.99
CA LYS A 191 14.08 -9.14 5.29
C LYS A 191 13.91 -9.79 3.92
N ILE A 192 13.09 -10.84 3.80
CA ILE A 192 12.81 -11.49 2.52
C ILE A 192 12.17 -10.50 1.54
N LEU A 193 11.16 -9.75 1.99
CA LEU A 193 10.49 -8.75 1.15
C LEU A 193 11.44 -7.61 0.75
N ASP A 194 12.28 -7.13 1.67
CA ASP A 194 13.26 -6.08 1.40
C ASP A 194 14.28 -6.52 0.36
N THR A 195 14.83 -7.74 0.50
CA THR A 195 15.77 -8.32 -0.48
C THR A 195 15.12 -8.47 -1.84
N GLN A 196 13.92 -9.07 -1.92
CA GLN A 196 13.20 -9.21 -3.20
C GLN A 196 12.91 -7.85 -3.86
N ALA A 197 12.46 -6.88 -3.07
CA ALA A 197 12.17 -5.54 -3.58
C ALA A 197 13.43 -4.87 -4.14
N GLN A 198 14.58 -5.04 -3.48
CA GLN A 198 15.86 -4.53 -3.98
C GLN A 198 16.29 -5.22 -5.28
N GLU A 199 16.22 -6.54 -5.34
CA GLU A 199 16.59 -7.35 -6.51
C GLU A 199 15.69 -7.06 -7.73
N LEU A 200 14.40 -6.81 -7.51
CA LEU A 200 13.45 -6.50 -8.58
C LEU A 200 13.49 -5.04 -9.02
N SER A 201 14.08 -4.12 -8.22
CA SER A 201 14.19 -2.69 -8.52
C SER A 201 15.31 -2.39 -9.51
N THR A 202 15.18 -2.91 -10.73
CA THR A 202 16.10 -2.71 -11.85
C THR A 202 15.42 -1.99 -13.00
N ASP A 203 16.20 -1.49 -13.96
CA ASP A 203 15.69 -0.94 -15.23
C ASP A 203 14.67 0.21 -15.07
N GLY A 204 14.83 1.01 -14.01
CA GLY A 204 13.94 2.12 -13.68
C GLY A 204 12.69 1.72 -12.91
N LEU A 205 12.48 0.44 -12.63
CA LEU A 205 11.45 -0.05 -11.72
C LEU A 205 11.86 0.16 -10.26
N VAL A 206 10.89 0.44 -9.41
CA VAL A 206 11.08 0.57 -7.97
C VAL A 206 10.00 -0.21 -7.23
N PHE A 207 10.42 -1.14 -6.38
CA PHE A 207 9.55 -1.94 -5.53
C PHE A 207 9.83 -1.67 -4.06
N LYS A 208 8.79 -1.80 -3.23
CA LYS A 208 8.90 -1.82 -1.77
C LYS A 208 8.04 -2.93 -1.17
N GLY A 209 8.60 -3.67 -0.24
CA GLY A 209 7.81 -4.51 0.68
C GLY A 209 7.27 -3.66 1.83
N TYR A 210 6.04 -3.93 2.26
CA TYR A 210 5.48 -3.33 3.47
C TYR A 210 4.68 -4.37 4.25
N ILE A 211 4.92 -4.47 5.56
CA ILE A 211 4.14 -5.35 6.45
C ILE A 211 3.21 -4.50 7.31
N LEU A 212 1.92 -4.82 7.26
CA LEU A 212 0.88 -4.18 8.07
C LEU A 212 0.41 -5.14 9.17
N ASP A 213 0.71 -4.84 10.43
CA ASP A 213 0.26 -5.62 11.58
C ASP A 213 -1.24 -5.42 11.81
N CYS A 214 -1.98 -6.47 11.48
CA CYS A 214 -3.43 -6.62 11.60
C CYS A 214 -3.83 -7.44 12.84
N GLY A 215 -2.89 -7.83 13.71
CA GLY A 215 -3.15 -8.65 14.90
C GLY A 215 -3.95 -7.90 15.97
N ILE A 216 -4.91 -8.61 16.58
CA ILE A 216 -5.72 -8.18 17.75
C ILE A 216 -5.32 -8.88 19.05
#